data_AF-A0A941PIM5-F1
#
_entry.id   AF-A0A941PIM5-F1
#
_cell.length_a   1.000
_cell.length_b   1.000
_cell.length_c   1.000
_cell.angle_alpha   90.00
_cell.angle_beta   90.00
_cell.angle_gamma   90.00
#
_symmetry.space_group_name_H-M   'P 1'
#
loop_
_entity.id
_entity.type
_entity.pdbx_description
1 polymer ?
#
loop_
_entity_poly.entity_id
_entity_poly.type
_entity_poly.pdbx_seq_one_letter_code
_entity_poly.pdbx_strand_id
1 'polypeptide(L)'
;MADAPLAVPARGAPLPLQTQAPIATPDRGLQGAPLPLDPRASAHNTQAERARQAANEFESVFLNEMLSPMFEGLSTDGLGGGGVGEEMFRPMLIDQYAKAISHAGGIGLADEIVRELTRMQSTAATAQPESDDGPRR
;
A
#
# COMPACT_ATOMS: atom_id res chain seq x y z
N MET A 1 49.39 -7.37 55.23
CA MET A 1 48.58 -8.42 54.60
C MET A 1 48.58 -8.06 53.11
N ALA A 2 49.54 -8.48 52.28
CA ALA A 2 49.79 -9.85 51.79
C ALA A 2 48.44 -10.52 51.45
N ASP A 3 48.11 -10.91 50.21
CA ASP A 3 48.91 -11.75 49.31
C ASP A 3 48.32 -11.75 47.88
N ALA A 4 49.03 -12.37 46.94
CA ALA A 4 48.97 -12.26 45.49
C ALA A 4 47.98 -13.28 44.83
N PRO A 5 47.82 -13.31 43.49
CA PRO A 5 46.85 -14.13 42.76
C PRO A 5 47.43 -15.50 42.35
N LEU A 6 46.58 -16.50 42.14
CA LEU A 6 46.91 -17.73 41.39
C LEU A 6 45.66 -18.22 40.65
N ALA A 7 45.64 -18.23 39.32
CA ALA A 7 46.32 -19.14 38.39
C ALA A 7 45.51 -20.42 38.12
N VAL A 8 45.15 -20.55 36.84
CA VAL A 8 44.58 -21.71 36.15
C VAL A 8 45.44 -22.97 36.36
N PRO A 9 44.83 -24.16 36.29
CA PRO A 9 45.40 -25.18 35.41
C PRO A 9 44.38 -25.81 34.44
N ALA A 10 44.91 -26.15 33.27
CA ALA A 10 44.27 -26.88 32.19
C ALA A 10 44.53 -28.40 32.27
N ARG A 11 43.83 -29.14 31.41
CA ARG A 11 44.08 -30.50 30.84
C ARG A 11 43.34 -31.70 31.44
N GLY A 12 42.60 -32.40 30.56
CA GLY A 12 42.95 -33.79 30.22
C GLY A 12 41.85 -34.86 30.18
N ALA A 13 41.22 -35.05 29.00
CA ALA A 13 40.91 -36.33 28.29
C ALA A 13 40.08 -37.47 28.99
N PRO A 14 39.70 -38.57 28.29
CA PRO A 14 38.96 -38.75 27.02
C PRO A 14 37.79 -39.79 27.11
N LEU A 15 37.11 -40.06 25.96
CA LEU A 15 36.27 -41.25 25.58
C LEU A 15 34.73 -41.18 25.82
N PRO A 16 33.88 -41.96 25.11
CA PRO A 16 34.08 -42.77 23.89
C PRO A 16 33.15 -42.40 22.71
N LEU A 17 33.59 -42.73 21.48
CA LEU A 17 32.75 -42.78 20.28
C LEU A 17 31.82 -43.99 20.39
N GLN A 18 30.50 -43.77 20.51
CA GLN A 18 29.50 -44.84 20.52
C GLN A 18 28.72 -44.86 19.18
N THR A 19 29.05 -45.86 18.37
CA THR A 19 28.21 -46.70 17.49
C THR A 19 26.73 -46.31 17.27
N GLN A 20 26.45 -45.90 16.02
CA GLN A 20 25.40 -46.31 15.06
C GLN A 20 23.93 -46.65 15.49
N ALA A 21 23.00 -45.81 14.98
CA ALA A 21 21.64 -45.98 14.38
C ALA A 21 20.56 -46.94 14.99
N PRO A 22 19.27 -46.53 14.94
CA PRO A 22 18.44 -46.96 13.80
C PRO A 22 17.58 -45.85 13.14
N ILE A 23 17.25 -46.08 11.88
CA ILE A 23 16.36 -45.30 11.02
C ILE A 23 14.96 -45.23 11.64
N ALA A 24 14.45 -44.02 11.89
CA ALA A 24 13.05 -43.78 12.21
C ALA A 24 12.46 -42.76 11.22
N THR A 25 11.67 -43.30 10.31
CA THR A 25 10.50 -42.77 9.58
C THR A 25 10.31 -41.25 9.45
N PRO A 26 10.06 -40.71 8.23
CA PRO A 26 9.65 -39.32 8.08
C PRO A 26 8.16 -39.20 8.46
N ASP A 27 7.86 -38.62 9.62
CA ASP A 27 6.49 -38.21 9.93
C ASP A 27 6.22 -36.80 9.39
N ARG A 28 5.16 -36.76 8.59
CA ARG A 28 4.74 -35.71 7.69
C ARG A 28 3.99 -34.63 8.46
N GLY A 29 4.71 -33.64 8.98
CA GLY A 29 4.11 -32.35 9.32
C GLY A 29 3.84 -31.56 8.04
N LEU A 30 2.57 -31.47 7.64
CA LEU A 30 2.09 -30.59 6.56
C LEU A 30 2.30 -29.12 6.95
N GLN A 31 3.54 -28.63 6.88
CA GLN A 31 3.81 -27.21 6.81
C GLN A 31 3.38 -26.76 5.41
N GLY A 32 2.23 -26.08 5.36
CA GLY A 32 1.70 -25.49 4.15
C GLY A 32 2.78 -24.66 3.47
N ALA A 33 3.24 -25.11 2.32
CA ALA A 33 4.05 -24.30 1.44
C ALA A 33 3.32 -22.98 1.22
N PRO A 34 4.00 -21.81 1.30
CA PRO A 34 3.38 -20.56 0.91
C PRO A 34 2.88 -20.74 -0.53
N LEU A 35 1.59 -20.51 -0.74
CA LEU A 35 0.97 -20.53 -2.05
C LEU A 35 1.83 -19.69 -3.01
N PRO A 36 2.05 -20.13 -4.27
CA PRO A 36 2.67 -19.29 -5.27
C PRO A 36 1.90 -17.97 -5.35
N LEU A 37 2.54 -16.87 -4.98
CA LEU A 37 1.96 -15.54 -5.15
C LEU A 37 1.80 -15.32 -6.65
N ASP A 38 0.57 -15.46 -7.16
CA ASP A 38 0.29 -15.17 -8.56
C ASP A 38 0.72 -13.72 -8.85
N PRO A 39 1.74 -13.50 -9.71
CA PRO A 39 2.24 -12.15 -9.99
C PRO A 39 1.16 -11.28 -10.64
N ARG A 40 0.16 -11.90 -11.26
CA ARG A 40 -1.02 -11.24 -11.85
C ARG A 40 -1.95 -10.65 -10.78
N ALA A 41 -2.17 -11.34 -9.67
CA ALA A 41 -2.98 -10.84 -8.56
C ALA A 41 -2.31 -9.63 -7.89
N SER A 42 -0.99 -9.69 -7.72
CA SER A 42 -0.19 -8.58 -7.18
C SER A 42 -0.21 -7.37 -8.12
N ALA A 43 -0.05 -7.57 -9.43
CA ALA A 43 -0.14 -6.50 -10.42
C ALA A 43 -1.52 -5.82 -10.45
N HIS A 44 -2.60 -6.60 -10.34
CA HIS A 44 -3.96 -6.05 -10.31
C HIS A 44 -4.21 -5.17 -9.08
N ASN A 45 -3.71 -5.59 -7.91
CA ASN A 45 -3.78 -4.79 -6.68
C ASN A 45 -3.06 -3.43 -6.85
N THR A 46 -1.83 -3.43 -7.42
CA THR A 46 -1.11 -2.16 -7.67
C THR A 46 -1.81 -1.23 -8.65
N GLN A 47 -2.56 -1.78 -9.61
CA GLN A 47 -3.29 -0.99 -10.60
C GLN A 47 -4.57 -0.38 -9.98
N ALA A 48 -5.26 -1.13 -9.12
CA ALA A 48 -6.40 -0.65 -8.36
C ALA A 48 -6.03 0.49 -7.39
N GLU A 49 -4.91 0.35 -6.67
CA GLU A 49 -4.40 1.40 -5.78
C GLU A 49 -4.05 2.69 -6.54
N ARG A 50 -3.40 2.58 -7.71
CA ARG A 50 -3.10 3.75 -8.56
C ARG A 50 -4.37 4.41 -9.09
N ALA A 51 -5.36 3.62 -9.50
CA ALA A 51 -6.64 4.14 -9.96
C ALA A 51 -7.36 4.90 -8.84
N ARG A 52 -7.35 4.37 -7.62
CA ARG A 52 -7.92 5.04 -6.44
C ARG A 52 -7.17 6.31 -6.08
N GLN A 53 -5.83 6.31 -6.12
CA GLN A 53 -5.05 7.52 -5.89
C GLN A 53 -5.35 8.61 -6.92
N ALA A 54 -5.42 8.25 -8.21
CA ALA A 54 -5.76 9.20 -9.26
C ALA A 54 -7.19 9.74 -9.13
N ALA A 55 -8.14 8.90 -8.72
CA ALA A 55 -9.52 9.30 -8.49
C ALA A 55 -9.65 10.28 -7.30
N ASN A 56 -8.91 10.05 -6.20
CA ASN A 56 -8.85 10.97 -5.07
C ASN A 56 -8.20 12.31 -5.46
N GLU A 57 -7.13 12.29 -6.26
CA GLU A 57 -6.51 13.53 -6.75
C GLU A 57 -7.49 14.33 -7.62
N PHE A 58 -8.23 13.65 -8.49
CA PHE A 58 -9.26 14.28 -9.31
C PHE A 58 -10.37 14.91 -8.47
N GLU A 59 -10.87 14.17 -7.47
CA GLU A 59 -11.87 14.71 -6.54
C GLU A 59 -11.32 15.90 -5.74
N SER A 60 -10.04 15.89 -5.37
CA SER A 60 -9.38 17.02 -4.70
C SER A 60 -9.36 18.26 -5.60
N VAL A 61 -9.03 18.12 -6.89
CA VAL A 61 -9.09 19.25 -7.84
C VAL A 61 -10.52 19.76 -7.99
N PHE A 62 -11.49 18.86 -8.12
CA PHE A 62 -12.91 19.23 -8.18
C PHE A 62 -13.36 20.01 -6.94
N LEU A 63 -13.01 19.53 -5.75
CA LEU A 63 -13.33 20.20 -4.50
C LEU A 63 -12.64 21.56 -4.39
N ASN A 64 -11.41 21.70 -4.87
CA ASN A 64 -10.72 22.99 -4.89
C ASN A 64 -11.49 24.04 -5.70
N GLU A 65 -11.95 23.67 -6.91
CA GLU A 65 -12.77 24.55 -7.75
C GLU A 65 -14.12 24.89 -7.10
N MET A 66 -14.75 23.93 -6.41
CA MET A 66 -16.03 24.16 -5.73
C MET A 66 -15.91 24.99 -4.44
N LEU A 67 -14.78 24.87 -3.74
CA LEU A 67 -14.49 25.60 -2.52
C LEU A 67 -13.98 27.02 -2.82
N SER A 68 -13.31 27.25 -3.95
CA SER A 68 -12.71 28.55 -4.29
C SER A 68 -13.66 29.75 -4.12
N PRO A 69 -14.91 29.72 -4.63
CA PRO A 69 -15.85 30.83 -4.47
C PRO A 69 -16.22 31.14 -3.01
N MET A 70 -16.19 30.14 -2.11
CA MET A 70 -16.47 30.37 -0.68
C MET A 70 -15.38 31.23 -0.01
N PHE A 71 -14.15 31.15 -0.51
CA PHE A 71 -13.00 31.88 0.04
C PHE A 71 -12.71 33.19 -0.71
N GLU A 72 -13.20 33.34 -1.94
CA GLU A 72 -13.21 34.60 -2.69
C GLU A 72 -14.18 35.62 -2.09
N GLY A 73 -15.31 35.17 -1.55
CA GLY A 73 -16.31 36.03 -0.90
C GLY A 73 -15.88 36.58 0.48
N LEU A 74 -14.75 36.13 1.03
CA LEU A 74 -14.22 36.57 2.33
C LEU A 74 -13.41 37.88 2.24
N SER A 75 -13.76 38.76 1.31
CA SER A 75 -13.12 40.07 1.14
C SER A 75 -13.14 40.88 2.44
N THR A 76 -12.02 40.80 3.16
CA THR A 76 -11.25 41.87 3.81
C THR A 76 -11.91 42.84 4.81
N ASP A 77 -13.22 42.75 5.09
CA ASP A 77 -13.94 43.67 6.00
C ASP A 77 -13.78 43.34 7.50
N GLY A 78 -12.84 42.46 7.87
CA GLY A 78 -12.49 42.16 9.25
C GLY A 78 -11.27 42.94 9.76
N LEU A 79 -11.26 43.27 11.05
CA LEU A 79 -10.15 43.92 11.78
C LEU A 79 -8.75 43.28 11.59
N GLY A 80 -8.67 42.10 10.98
CA GLY A 80 -7.45 41.36 10.67
C GLY A 80 -6.90 41.54 9.25
N GLY A 81 -7.52 42.37 8.41
CA GLY A 81 -6.96 42.85 7.14
C GLY A 81 -6.49 41.72 6.22
N GLY A 82 -7.39 41.22 5.38
CA GLY A 82 -7.04 40.35 4.25
C GLY A 82 -6.13 41.10 3.28
N GLY A 83 -4.85 41.17 3.61
CA GLY A 83 -3.83 41.83 2.83
C GLY A 83 -3.27 40.89 1.76
N VAL A 84 -2.46 41.46 0.87
CA VAL A 84 -1.80 40.75 -0.23
C VAL A 84 -1.10 39.44 0.20
N GLY A 85 -0.56 39.41 1.43
CA GLY A 85 0.03 38.19 1.98
C GLY A 85 -0.98 37.04 2.10
N GLU A 86 -2.16 37.29 2.66
CA GLU A 86 -3.20 36.26 2.82
C GLU A 86 -3.76 35.83 1.47
N GLU A 87 -3.94 36.77 0.53
CA GLU A 87 -4.38 36.47 -0.84
C GLU A 87 -3.42 35.50 -1.56
N MET A 88 -2.10 35.64 -1.36
CA MET A 88 -1.12 34.74 -1.98
C MET A 88 -1.13 33.32 -1.37
N PHE A 89 -1.44 33.18 -0.08
CA PHE A 89 -1.46 31.87 0.59
C PHE A 89 -2.83 31.19 0.55
N ARG A 90 -3.91 31.93 0.29
CA ARG A 90 -5.28 31.40 0.24
C ARG A 90 -5.46 30.23 -0.73
N PRO A 91 -4.97 30.26 -1.98
CA PRO A 91 -5.08 29.12 -2.89
C PRO A 91 -4.42 27.85 -2.35
N MET A 92 -3.27 27.97 -1.67
CA MET A 92 -2.61 26.82 -1.04
C MET A 92 -3.42 26.26 0.12
N LEU A 93 -4.09 27.11 0.90
CA LEU A 93 -4.97 26.66 1.98
C LEU A 93 -6.19 25.91 1.44
N ILE A 94 -6.80 26.43 0.37
CA ILE A 94 -7.96 25.79 -0.27
C ILE A 94 -7.56 24.43 -0.85
N ASP A 95 -6.41 24.35 -1.53
CA ASP A 95 -5.86 23.10 -2.06
C ASP A 95 -5.66 22.04 -0.95
N GLN A 96 -5.08 22.44 0.18
CA GLN A 96 -4.90 21.54 1.32
C GLN A 96 -6.23 21.10 1.94
N TYR A 97 -7.23 21.99 2.01
CA TYR A 97 -8.57 21.63 2.45
C TYR A 97 -9.22 20.62 1.50
N ALA A 98 -9.15 20.87 0.20
CA ALA A 98 -9.73 20.01 -0.82
C ALA A 98 -9.13 18.59 -0.77
N LYS A 99 -7.79 18.49 -0.65
CA LYS A 99 -7.09 17.23 -0.44
C LYS A 99 -7.50 16.55 0.86
N ALA A 100 -7.53 17.28 1.97
CA ALA A 100 -7.93 16.70 3.26
C ALA A 100 -9.36 16.16 3.22
N ILE A 101 -10.28 16.87 2.57
CA ILE A 101 -11.68 16.44 2.42
C ILE A 101 -11.76 15.19 1.55
N SER A 102 -11.11 15.16 0.37
CA SER A 102 -11.10 13.97 -0.49
C SER A 102 -10.51 12.75 0.23
N HIS A 103 -9.37 12.92 0.90
CA HIS A 103 -8.74 11.84 1.67
C HIS A 103 -9.55 11.37 2.88
N ALA A 104 -10.37 12.23 3.48
CA ALA A 104 -11.26 11.88 4.60
C ALA A 104 -12.55 11.16 4.16
N GLY A 105 -12.75 10.93 2.87
CA GLY A 105 -13.92 10.26 2.30
C GLY A 105 -14.66 11.08 1.25
N GLY A 106 -14.31 12.36 1.08
CA GLY A 106 -14.77 13.19 -0.02
C GLY A 106 -16.28 13.31 -0.13
N ILE A 107 -16.74 13.43 -1.37
CA ILE A 107 -18.16 13.42 -1.74
C ILE A 107 -18.56 12.09 -2.42
N GLY A 108 -17.62 11.15 -2.55
CA GLY A 108 -17.80 9.85 -3.19
C GLY A 108 -17.53 9.85 -4.70
N LEU A 109 -17.04 10.95 -5.27
CA LEU A 109 -16.72 11.02 -6.71
C LEU A 109 -15.56 10.08 -7.06
N ALA A 110 -14.58 9.97 -6.17
CA ALA A 110 -13.46 9.05 -6.35
C ALA A 110 -13.92 7.58 -6.45
N ASP A 111 -14.90 7.19 -5.63
CA ASP A 111 -15.43 5.82 -5.64
C ASP A 111 -16.24 5.51 -6.91
N GLU A 112 -16.99 6.49 -7.42
CA GLU A 112 -17.67 6.40 -8.71
C GLU A 112 -16.68 6.16 -9.86
N ILE A 113 -15.60 6.93 -9.89
CA ILE A 113 -14.54 6.82 -10.91
C ILE A 113 -13.86 5.45 -10.82
N VAL A 114 -13.46 5.01 -9.63
CA VAL A 114 -12.82 3.71 -9.44
C VAL A 114 -13.75 2.59 -9.89
N ARG A 115 -15.03 2.65 -9.53
CA ARG A 115 -16.00 1.63 -9.92
C ARG A 115 -16.14 1.52 -11.43
N GLU A 116 -16.18 2.64 -12.13
CA GLU A 116 -16.29 2.63 -13.59
C GLU A 116 -14.99 2.14 -14.25
N LEU A 117 -13.82 2.54 -13.75
CA LEU A 117 -12.54 2.01 -14.22
C LEU A 117 -12.44 0.48 -14.03
N THR A 118 -12.87 -0.05 -12.89
CA THR A 118 -12.91 -1.49 -12.64
C THR A 118 -13.89 -2.19 -13.58
N ARG A 119 -15.06 -1.60 -13.86
CA ARG A 119 -16.02 -2.12 -14.84
C ARG A 119 -15.36 -2.25 -16.22
N MET A 120 -14.70 -1.20 -16.70
CA MET A 120 -14.01 -1.20 -17.99
C MET A 120 -12.88 -2.23 -18.08
N GLN A 121 -12.17 -2.47 -16.96
CA GLN A 121 -11.14 -3.50 -16.90
C GLN A 121 -11.75 -4.92 -16.97
N SER A 122 -12.89 -5.14 -16.31
CA SER A 122 -13.57 -6.43 -16.32
C SER A 122 -14.12 -6.80 -17.71
N THR A 123 -14.65 -5.83 -18.46
CA THR A 123 -15.13 -6.06 -19.83
C THR A 123 -13.97 -6.36 -20.79
N ALA A 124 -12.82 -5.69 -20.63
CA ALA A 124 -11.62 -5.97 -21.42
C ALA A 124 -11.00 -7.34 -21.13
N ALA A 125 -11.03 -7.81 -19.87
CA ALA A 125 -10.49 -9.13 -19.50
C ALA A 125 -11.34 -10.31 -20.01
N THR A 126 -12.62 -10.08 -20.31
CA THR A 126 -13.55 -11.12 -20.81
C THR A 126 -13.47 -11.28 -22.34
N ALA A 127 -12.82 -10.36 -23.05
CA ALA A 127 -12.57 -10.44 -24.49
C ALA A 127 -11.31 -11.28 -24.77
N GLN A 128 -11.35 -12.55 -24.40
CA GLN A 128 -10.33 -13.52 -24.80
C GLN A 128 -10.71 -14.07 -26.18
N PRO A 129 -9.88 -13.91 -27.22
CA PRO A 129 -10.18 -14.42 -28.54
C PRO A 129 -10.26 -15.95 -28.44
N GLU A 130 -11.38 -16.47 -28.91
CA GLU A 130 -11.58 -17.86 -29.29
C GLU A 130 -10.44 -18.39 -30.17
N SER A 131 -9.36 -18.85 -29.53
CA SER A 131 -8.35 -19.68 -30.17
C SER A 131 -8.76 -21.15 -30.00
N ASP A 132 -9.15 -21.75 -31.12
CA ASP A 132 -9.03 -23.18 -31.46
C ASP A 132 -10.08 -24.17 -30.93
N ASP A 133 -10.96 -24.64 -31.84
CA ASP A 133 -11.25 -26.08 -32.01
C ASP A 133 -11.80 -26.34 -33.43
N GLY A 134 -10.96 -26.90 -34.32
CA GLY A 134 -11.33 -27.25 -35.70
C GLY A 134 -12.03 -28.60 -35.82
N PRO A 135 -12.67 -28.94 -36.97
CA PRO A 135 -13.01 -30.33 -37.23
C PRO A 135 -11.80 -31.04 -37.83
N ARG A 136 -11.18 -31.93 -37.05
CA ARG A 136 -10.44 -33.07 -37.61
C ARG A 136 -11.45 -34.01 -38.28
N ARG A 137 -11.70 -33.87 -39.58
CA ARG A 137 -12.06 -34.96 -40.52
C ARG A 137 -11.97 -34.49 -41.97
#